data_AF-A0A2Z5TXD4-F1
#
_entry.id   AF-A0A2Z5TXD4-F1
#
_cell.length_a   1.000
_cell.length_b   1.000
_cell.length_c   1.000
_cell.angle_alpha   90.00
_cell.angle_beta   90.00
_cell.angle_gamma   90.00
#
_symmetry.space_group_name_H-M   'P 1'
#
loop_
_entity.id
_entity.type
_entity.pdbx_description
1 polymer ?
#
loop_
_entity_poly.entity_id
_entity_poly.type
_entity_poly.pdbx_seq_one_letter_code
_entity_poly.pdbx_strand_id
1 'polypeptide(L)'
;MNLPRSSYYYKASEPVSEADLEEKVKQIFLESQSRHGARKIKQCLASDGIILSRRRIHRIMKRLNLVSVYQQTSFKLYSKGKNEAPIPNLLARQFNQEKPLEAIVTDLTYVRAGKRWAYVCFIIDLFNREIIWSISWMA
;
A
#
# COMPACT_ATOMS: atom_id res chain seq x y z
N MET A 1 14.78 36.04 -45.31
CA MET A 1 14.72 34.74 -44.60
C MET A 1 13.77 34.91 -43.41
N ASN A 2 12.65 34.18 -43.40
CA ASN A 2 11.57 34.38 -42.42
C ASN A 2 11.65 33.32 -41.31
N LEU A 3 12.63 33.44 -40.40
CA LEU A 3 12.73 32.57 -39.23
C LEU A 3 11.95 33.21 -38.06
N PRO A 4 11.05 32.49 -37.38
CA PRO A 4 10.37 33.00 -36.19
C PRO A 4 11.37 33.40 -35.11
N ARG A 5 11.14 34.53 -34.42
CA ARG A 5 12.01 35.01 -33.32
C ARG A 5 12.27 33.95 -32.25
N SER A 6 11.29 33.11 -31.96
CA SER A 6 11.41 32.01 -30.98
C SER A 6 12.50 31.00 -31.35
N SER A 7 12.68 30.71 -32.65
CA SER A 7 13.72 29.82 -33.15
C SER A 7 15.10 30.46 -33.09
N TYR A 8 15.20 31.79 -33.19
CA TYR A 8 16.47 32.53 -33.08
C TYR A 8 17.05 32.49 -31.66
N TYR A 9 16.20 32.55 -30.62
CA TYR A 9 16.63 32.44 -29.23
C TYR A 9 16.69 30.99 -28.71
N TYR A 10 16.26 30.00 -29.50
CA TYR A 10 16.28 28.61 -29.09
C TYR A 10 17.72 28.09 -29.08
N LYS A 11 18.26 27.88 -27.89
CA LYS A 11 19.53 27.18 -27.70
C LYS A 11 19.20 25.73 -27.36
N ALA A 12 19.43 24.81 -28.31
CA ALA A 12 19.28 23.39 -28.05
C ALA A 12 20.26 22.97 -26.96
N SER A 13 19.75 22.45 -25.84
CA SER A 13 20.59 21.74 -24.88
C SER A 13 21.04 20.44 -25.53
N GLU A 14 22.30 20.05 -25.35
CA GLU A 14 22.76 18.75 -25.84
C GLU A 14 21.88 17.64 -25.25
N PRO A 15 21.37 16.73 -26.08
CA PRO A 15 20.54 15.64 -25.60
C PRO A 15 21.42 14.69 -24.80
N VAL A 16 21.22 14.64 -23.48
CA VAL A 16 21.77 13.55 -22.65
C VAL A 16 21.21 12.25 -23.21
N SER A 17 22.11 11.31 -23.53
CA SER A 17 21.78 9.98 -24.03
C SER A 17 20.72 9.34 -23.13
N GLU A 18 19.63 8.87 -23.75
CA GLU A 18 18.52 8.26 -23.02
C GLU A 18 18.99 6.97 -22.31
N ALA A 19 19.96 6.27 -22.89
CA ALA A 19 20.57 5.08 -22.30
C ALA A 19 21.28 5.37 -20.97
N ASP A 20 22.02 6.48 -20.89
CA ASP A 20 22.78 6.86 -19.70
C ASP A 20 21.83 7.21 -18.54
N LEU A 21 20.70 7.84 -18.85
CA LEU A 21 19.66 8.15 -17.87
C LEU A 21 18.96 6.89 -17.37
N GLU A 22 18.72 5.92 -18.25
CA GLU A 22 18.16 4.62 -17.87
C GLU A 22 19.09 3.86 -16.94
N GLU A 23 20.37 3.80 -17.28
CA GLU A 23 21.39 3.13 -16.49
C GLU A 23 21.49 3.75 -15.09
N LYS A 24 21.51 5.09 -15.00
CA LYS A 24 21.56 5.78 -13.72
C LYS A 24 20.30 5.58 -12.87
N VAL A 25 19.11 5.57 -13.48
CA VAL A 25 17.86 5.22 -12.79
C VAL A 25 17.90 3.77 -12.27
N LYS A 26 18.39 2.83 -13.08
CA LYS A 26 18.53 1.42 -12.71
C LYS A 26 19.53 1.25 -11.56
N GLN A 27 20.67 1.94 -11.62
CA GLN A 27 21.69 1.92 -10.58
C GLN A 27 21.12 2.39 -9.24
N ILE A 28 20.51 3.59 -9.19
CA ILE A 28 19.90 4.13 -7.96
C ILE A 28 18.83 3.17 -7.40
N PHE A 29 18.05 2.55 -8.28
CA PHE A 29 17.04 1.58 -7.88
C PHE A 29 17.67 0.33 -7.24
N LEU A 30 18.72 -0.23 -7.83
CA LEU A 30 19.43 -1.41 -7.32
C LEU A 30 20.19 -1.13 -6.03
N GLU A 31 20.88 0.01 -5.92
CA GLU A 31 21.54 0.46 -4.69
C GLU A 31 20.52 0.63 -3.54
N SER A 32 19.30 1.04 -3.88
CA SER A 32 18.20 1.10 -2.93
C SER A 32 17.60 -0.26 -2.58
N GLN A 33 18.13 -1.39 -3.06
CA GLN A 33 17.53 -2.73 -2.88
C GLN A 33 16.04 -2.74 -3.28
N SER A 34 15.72 -2.13 -4.43
CA SER A 34 14.35 -2.00 -4.95
C SER A 34 13.39 -1.20 -4.06
N ARG A 35 13.88 -0.43 -3.08
CA ARG A 35 13.03 0.39 -2.19
C ARG A 35 12.59 1.69 -2.85
N HIS A 36 13.43 2.32 -3.65
CA HIS A 36 13.16 3.66 -4.17
C HIS A 36 12.15 3.64 -5.33
N GLY A 37 11.04 4.37 -5.16
CA GLY A 37 10.14 4.72 -6.26
C GLY A 37 10.56 6.03 -6.96
N ALA A 38 9.86 6.40 -8.02
CA ALA A 38 10.16 7.57 -8.86
C ALA A 38 10.37 8.89 -8.08
N ARG A 39 9.72 9.08 -6.93
CA ARG A 39 9.89 10.27 -6.08
C ARG A 39 11.28 10.33 -5.43
N LYS A 40 11.76 9.21 -4.87
CA LYS A 40 13.09 9.13 -4.23
C LYS A 40 14.19 9.12 -5.27
N ILE A 41 14.00 8.39 -6.38
CA ILE A 41 14.96 8.41 -7.51
C ILE A 41 15.17 9.84 -8.03
N LYS A 42 14.10 10.65 -8.13
CA LYS A 42 14.23 12.08 -8.50
C LYS A 42 15.13 12.86 -7.54
N GLN A 43 15.04 12.60 -6.23
CA GLN A 43 15.86 13.28 -5.23
C GLN A 43 17.32 12.87 -5.37
N CYS A 44 17.61 11.57 -5.54
CA CYS A 44 18.97 11.08 -5.78
C CYS A 44 19.58 11.69 -7.06
N LEU A 45 18.82 11.70 -8.16
CA LEU A 45 19.28 12.32 -9.41
C LEU A 45 19.56 13.82 -9.25
N ALA A 46 18.73 14.53 -8.48
CA ALA A 46 18.95 15.95 -8.21
C ALA A 46 20.23 16.20 -7.38
N SER A 47 20.57 15.30 -6.45
CA SER A 47 21.85 15.33 -5.73
C SER A 47 23.05 15.12 -6.65
N ASP A 48 22.87 14.38 -7.74
CA ASP A 48 23.89 14.17 -8.79
C ASP A 48 23.90 15.26 -9.87
N GLY A 49 23.17 16.36 -9.67
CA GLY A 49 23.06 17.46 -10.64
C GLY A 49 22.15 17.17 -11.85
N ILE A 50 21.44 16.03 -11.87
CA ILE A 50 20.58 15.62 -12.99
C ILE A 50 19.12 15.98 -12.69
N ILE A 51 18.60 16.94 -13.47
CA ILE A 51 17.22 17.38 -13.33
C ILE A 51 16.32 16.59 -14.29
N LEU A 52 15.53 15.68 -13.72
CA LEU A 52 14.52 14.92 -14.46
C LEU A 52 13.11 15.08 -13.89
N SER A 53 12.12 15.09 -14.79
CA SER A 53 10.71 15.11 -14.39
C SER A 53 10.30 13.75 -13.81
N ARG A 54 9.44 13.77 -12.79
CA ARG A 54 8.92 12.53 -12.17
C ARG A 54 8.22 11.62 -13.19
N ARG A 55 7.55 12.22 -14.20
CA ARG A 55 6.88 11.49 -15.28
C ARG A 55 7.87 10.78 -16.19
N ARG A 56 9.02 11.38 -16.50
CA ARG A 56 10.08 10.73 -17.30
C ARG A 56 10.70 9.57 -16.54
N ILE A 57 11.04 9.76 -15.26
CA ILE A 57 11.54 8.68 -14.40
C ILE A 57 10.54 7.52 -14.33
N HIS A 58 9.24 7.81 -14.19
CA HIS A 58 8.21 6.78 -14.15
C HIS A 58 8.12 5.97 -15.46
N ARG A 59 8.28 6.62 -16.62
CA ARG A 59 8.34 5.93 -17.92
C ARG A 59 9.57 5.01 -18.02
N ILE A 60 10.72 5.48 -17.57
CA ILE A 60 11.96 4.68 -17.50
C ILE A 60 11.75 3.45 -16.61
N MET A 61 11.27 3.65 -15.37
CA MET A 61 10.99 2.55 -14.45
C MET A 61 10.01 1.54 -15.04
N LYS A 62 8.94 2.01 -15.70
CA LYS A 62 7.96 1.12 -16.35
C LYS A 62 8.58 0.30 -17.48
N ARG A 63 9.40 0.92 -18.34
CA ARG A 63 10.07 0.22 -19.45
C ARG A 63 11.08 -0.82 -18.95
N LEU A 64 11.79 -0.51 -17.88
CA LEU A 64 12.77 -1.40 -17.24
C LEU A 64 12.14 -2.39 -16.24
N ASN A 65 10.82 -2.39 -16.10
CA ASN A 65 10.07 -3.21 -15.14
C ASN A 65 10.56 -3.07 -13.68
N LEU A 66 10.95 -1.86 -13.27
CA LEU A 66 11.43 -1.54 -11.93
C LEU A 66 10.23 -1.20 -11.03
N VAL A 67 9.89 -2.09 -10.10
CA VAL A 67 8.77 -1.92 -9.16
C VAL A 67 9.30 -1.80 -7.74
N SER A 68 8.94 -0.70 -7.06
CA SER A 68 9.35 -0.48 -5.68
C SER A 68 8.68 -1.48 -4.74
N VAL A 69 9.43 -2.03 -3.79
CA VAL A 69 8.91 -2.93 -2.74
C VAL A 69 7.75 -2.29 -1.97
N TYR A 70 7.80 -0.98 -1.71
CA TYR A 70 6.71 -0.28 -1.02
C TYR A 70 5.42 -0.14 -1.85
N GLN A 71 5.48 -0.32 -3.17
CA GLN A 71 4.27 -0.38 -4.01
C GLN A 71 3.63 -1.76 -3.98
N GLN A 72 4.36 -2.80 -3.58
CA GLN A 72 3.79 -4.11 -3.36
C GLN A 72 3.15 -4.13 -1.97
N THR A 73 1.83 -3.95 -1.92
CA THR A 73 1.06 -4.18 -0.69
C THR A 73 1.15 -5.65 -0.32
N SER A 74 2.10 -6.02 0.52
CA SER A 74 2.24 -7.40 0.99
C SER A 74 1.31 -7.67 2.18
N PHE A 75 0.00 -7.58 1.97
CA PHE A 75 -0.90 -8.31 2.86
C PHE A 75 -0.92 -9.77 2.38
N LYS A 76 0.06 -10.54 2.85
CA LYS A 76 0.04 -12.00 2.67
C LYS A 76 -0.92 -12.55 3.73
N LEU A 77 -2.12 -12.90 3.32
CA LEU A 77 -3.05 -13.64 4.17
C LEU A 77 -2.41 -15.00 4.48
N TYR A 78 -1.89 -15.16 5.70
CA TYR A 78 -1.39 -16.46 6.16
C TYR A 78 -2.61 -17.36 6.40
N SER A 79 -2.98 -18.17 5.41
CA SER A 79 -4.05 -19.15 5.54
C SER A 79 -3.48 -20.48 6.00
N LYS A 80 -3.88 -20.95 7.19
CA LYS A 80 -3.59 -22.32 7.66
C LYS A 80 -4.52 -23.37 7.03
N GLY A 81 -5.19 -23.05 5.91
CA GLY A 81 -6.28 -23.87 5.35
C GLY A 81 -7.62 -23.57 6.00
N LYS A 82 -8.66 -24.30 5.56
CA LYS A 82 -10.00 -24.24 6.18
C LYS A 82 -10.00 -25.06 7.46
N ASN A 83 -10.85 -24.71 8.42
CA ASN A 83 -11.10 -25.59 9.56
C ASN A 83 -11.85 -26.83 9.05
N GLU A 84 -11.19 -27.99 9.05
CA GLU A 84 -11.75 -29.28 8.62
C GLU A 84 -12.31 -30.09 9.79
N ALA A 85 -12.46 -29.49 10.97
CA ALA A 85 -13.15 -30.13 12.07
C ALA A 85 -14.56 -30.58 11.61
N PRO A 86 -15.03 -31.78 12.01
CA PRO A 86 -16.34 -32.31 11.62
C PRO A 86 -17.50 -31.62 12.36
N ILE A 87 -17.35 -30.31 12.62
CA ILE A 87 -18.33 -29.48 13.31
C ILE A 87 -19.16 -28.77 12.23
N PRO A 88 -20.49 -28.95 12.20
CA PRO A 88 -21.32 -28.28 11.23
C PRO A 88 -21.31 -26.76 11.46
N ASN A 89 -21.13 -25.98 10.39
CA ASN A 89 -21.31 -24.53 10.44
C ASN A 89 -22.80 -24.18 10.42
N LEU A 90 -23.43 -24.22 11.59
CA LEU A 90 -24.86 -23.97 11.76
C LEU A 90 -25.28 -22.56 11.31
N LEU A 91 -24.41 -21.57 11.51
CA LEU A 91 -24.70 -20.18 11.12
C LEU A 91 -24.66 -19.99 9.59
N ALA A 92 -23.83 -20.75 8.87
CA ALA A 92 -23.71 -20.70 7.42
C ALA A 92 -23.56 -19.28 6.81
N ARG A 93 -22.93 -18.35 7.55
CA ARG A 93 -22.82 -16.91 7.22
C ARG A 93 -24.17 -16.17 7.06
N GLN A 94 -25.23 -16.70 7.64
CA GLN A 94 -26.52 -16.01 7.76
C GLN A 94 -26.43 -15.03 8.92
N PHE A 95 -26.17 -13.76 8.62
CA PHE A 95 -26.00 -12.73 9.65
C PHE A 95 -27.27 -11.91 9.92
N ASN A 96 -28.34 -12.15 9.15
CA ASN A 96 -29.62 -11.48 9.34
C ASN A 96 -30.56 -12.49 9.98
N GLN A 97 -30.77 -12.34 11.29
CA GLN A 97 -31.65 -13.21 12.08
C GLN A 97 -33.06 -12.62 12.11
N GLU A 98 -34.07 -13.46 12.29
CA GLU A 98 -35.47 -13.01 12.36
C GLU A 98 -35.91 -12.74 13.80
N LYS A 99 -35.23 -13.33 14.79
CA LYS A 99 -35.56 -13.21 16.20
C LYS A 99 -34.36 -12.74 17.04
N PRO A 100 -34.61 -11.96 18.11
CA PRO A 100 -33.57 -11.64 19.09
C PRO A 100 -32.94 -12.90 19.68
N LEU A 101 -31.64 -12.82 20.00
CA LEU A 101 -30.85 -13.87 20.66
C LEU A 101 -30.75 -15.21 19.89
N GLU A 102 -31.13 -15.24 18.61
CA GLU A 102 -31.05 -16.43 17.77
C GLU A 102 -29.60 -16.81 17.42
N ALA A 103 -28.75 -15.81 17.20
CA ALA A 103 -27.33 -16.00 17.00
C ALA A 103 -26.54 -14.85 17.64
N ILE A 104 -25.65 -15.21 18.57
CA ILE A 104 -24.77 -14.30 19.28
C ILE A 104 -23.34 -14.50 18.78
N VAL A 105 -22.67 -13.41 18.46
CA VAL A 105 -21.26 -13.44 18.04
C VAL A 105 -20.40 -12.68 19.02
N THR A 106 -19.13 -13.09 19.10
CA THR A 106 -18.12 -12.40 19.88
C THR A 106 -16.95 -11.99 19.00
N ASP A 107 -16.41 -10.81 19.28
CA ASP A 107 -15.19 -10.31 18.63
C ASP A 107 -14.22 -9.83 19.69
N LEU A 108 -12.96 -10.28 19.58
CA LEU A 108 -11.86 -9.84 20.44
C LEU A 108 -10.99 -8.87 19.66
N THR A 109 -10.97 -7.62 20.12
CA THR A 109 -10.15 -6.56 19.53
C THR A 109 -9.27 -5.91 20.57
N TYR A 110 -8.28 -5.14 20.13
CA TYR A 110 -7.40 -4.38 21.00
C TYR A 110 -7.50 -2.90 20.65
N VAL A 111 -7.72 -2.07 21.67
CA VAL A 111 -7.84 -0.63 21.54
C VAL A 111 -6.71 0.05 22.30
N ARG A 112 -6.23 1.16 21.75
CA ARG A 112 -5.17 1.95 22.38
C ARG A 112 -5.80 2.88 23.42
N ALA A 113 -5.55 2.62 24.70
CA ALA A 113 -5.99 3.46 25.81
C ALA A 113 -4.79 4.27 26.35
N GLY A 114 -4.57 5.45 25.77
CA GLY A 114 -3.42 6.29 26.07
C GLY A 114 -2.08 5.59 25.76
N LYS A 115 -1.27 5.36 26.80
CA LYS A 115 0.04 4.68 26.66
C LYS A 115 -0.03 3.16 26.74
N ARG A 116 -1.20 2.57 27.04
CA ARG A 116 -1.38 1.12 27.20
C ARG A 116 -2.32 0.57 26.14
N TRP A 117 -2.25 -0.75 25.94
CA TRP A 117 -3.23 -1.48 25.15
C TRP A 117 -4.30 -2.02 26.09
N ALA A 118 -5.55 -1.97 25.66
CA ALA A 118 -6.65 -2.66 26.31
C ALA A 118 -7.22 -3.68 25.33
N TYR A 119 -7.51 -4.87 25.82
CA TYR A 119 -8.24 -5.88 25.07
C TYR A 119 -9.72 -5.72 25.40
N VAL A 120 -10.56 -5.75 24.37
CA VAL A 120 -11.99 -5.60 24.48
C VAL A 120 -12.65 -6.73 23.71
N CYS A 121 -13.54 -7.45 24.39
CA CYS A 121 -14.40 -8.47 23.81
C CYS A 121 -15.83 -7.95 23.79
N PHE A 122 -16.44 -7.87 22.61
CA PHE A 122 -17.85 -7.50 22.45
C PHE A 122 -18.70 -8.75 22.25
N ILE A 123 -19.88 -8.77 22.87
CA ILE A 123 -20.92 -9.78 22.65
C ILE A 123 -22.08 -9.09 21.94
N ILE A 124 -22.37 -9.52 20.70
CA ILE A 124 -23.30 -8.82 19.79
C ILE A 124 -24.44 -9.77 19.40
N ASP A 125 -25.68 -9.29 19.47
CA ASP A 125 -26.84 -9.95 18.87
C ASP A 125 -26.86 -9.71 17.35
N LEU A 126 -26.95 -10.77 16.54
CA LEU A 126 -27.03 -10.63 15.09
C LEU A 126 -28.39 -10.11 14.59
N PHE A 127 -29.45 -10.17 15.40
CA PHE A 127 -30.78 -9.68 15.03
C PHE A 127 -30.78 -8.18 14.73
N ASN A 128 -30.34 -7.37 15.70
CA ASN A 128 -30.38 -5.91 15.65
C ASN A 128 -28.99 -5.24 15.74
N ARG A 129 -27.92 -6.04 15.87
CA ARG A 129 -26.52 -5.57 16.04
C ARG A 129 -26.27 -4.82 17.34
N GLU A 130 -27.12 -5.00 18.34
CA GLU A 130 -26.89 -4.44 19.66
C GLU A 130 -25.78 -5.20 20.40
N ILE A 131 -25.01 -4.43 21.17
CA ILE A 131 -24.01 -4.98 22.08
C ILE A 131 -24.75 -5.36 23.37
N ILE A 132 -24.88 -6.66 23.60
CA ILE A 132 -25.52 -7.20 24.81
C ILE A 132 -24.58 -7.06 26.01
N TRP A 133 -23.28 -7.23 25.77
CA TRP A 133 -22.26 -7.17 26.81
C TRP A 133 -20.87 -6.86 26.25
N SER A 134 -19.99 -6.38 27.11
CA SER A 134 -18.58 -6.20 26.80
C SER A 134 -17.69 -6.52 27.99
N ILE A 135 -16.53 -7.12 27.72
CA ILE A 135 -15.49 -7.39 28.72
C ILE A 135 -14.23 -6.64 28.28
N SER A 136 -13.55 -5.98 29.21
CA SER A 136 -12.27 -5.31 28.93
C SER A 136 -11.23 -5.57 30.00
N TRP A 137 -9.98 -5.73 29.60
CA TRP A 137 -8.84 -5.78 30.52
C TRP A 137 -7.64 -5.05 29.93
N MET A 138 -6.81 -4.48 30.82
CA MET A 138 -5.60 -3.79 30.42
C MET A 138 -4.45 -4.77 30.22
N ALA A 139 -3.65 -4.53 29.18
CA ALA A 139 -2.36 -5.17 28.96
C ALA A 139 -1.25 -4.48 29.76
#